data_AF-A0A7C7V747-F1
#
_entry.id   AF-A0A7C7V747-F1
#
_cell.length_a   1.000
_cell.length_b   1.000
_cell.length_c   1.000
_cell.angle_alpha   90.00
_cell.angle_beta   90.00
_cell.angle_gamma   90.00
#
_symmetry.space_group_name_H-M   'P 1'
#
loop_
_entity.id
_entity.type
_entity.pdbx_description
1 polymer ?
#
loop_
_entity_poly.entity_id
_entity_poly.type
_entity_poly.pdbx_seq_one_letter_code
_entity_poly.pdbx_strand_id
1 'polypeptide(L)'
;MGWGMGKARLWWSEEQVSCEGMEEVHLWVNGPLLLIGAGRGATLRVAGLGKRRVKAAGKVVEVRMWGPVQVKVPAGCLVRAQRVNGPLTVKHLEGALHLETVNGPVTGQDVAAVQVGQVRGPLMLRRVKGAVLGEGPRGPLTLEDVQGEVRLDSPVRGALDLRQVAGDVDLTVRGNARWVGPLSPGQTVRLKVDGDLRLVLPEESDVRIVARVQGDLHA
;
A
#
# COMPACT_ATOMS: atom_id res chain seq x y z
N MET A 1 32.47 -5.34 42.88
CA MET A 1 32.97 -6.09 41.70
C MET A 1 32.20 -7.40 41.62
N GLY A 2 31.46 -7.80 40.61
CA GLY A 2 30.82 -7.14 39.49
C GLY A 2 29.64 -8.08 39.17
N TRP A 3 28.41 -7.54 39.18
CA TRP A 3 27.23 -8.32 38.82
C TRP A 3 27.18 -8.43 37.29
N GLY A 4 27.34 -9.65 36.78
CA GLY A 4 27.20 -9.94 35.35
C GLY A 4 25.76 -9.68 34.90
N MET A 5 25.55 -8.60 34.16
CA MET A 5 24.30 -8.34 33.44
C MET A 5 24.13 -9.38 32.33
N GLY A 6 23.32 -10.42 32.60
CA GLY A 6 22.81 -11.30 31.57
C GLY A 6 21.91 -10.53 30.62
N LYS A 7 22.41 -10.19 29.43
CA LYS A 7 21.59 -9.65 28.34
C LYS A 7 20.54 -10.70 27.97
N ALA A 8 19.28 -10.45 28.32
CA ALA A 8 18.14 -11.16 27.80
C ALA A 8 18.10 -10.98 26.27
N ARG A 9 18.66 -11.96 25.54
CA ARG A 9 18.40 -12.14 24.11
C ARG A 9 16.95 -12.58 23.97
N LEU A 10 16.03 -11.62 23.86
CA LEU A 10 14.67 -11.88 23.39
C LEU A 10 14.81 -12.51 21.99
N TRP A 11 14.27 -13.73 21.87
CA TRP A 11 14.52 -14.69 20.80
C TRP A 11 13.91 -14.23 19.47
N TRP A 12 14.55 -13.28 18.79
CA TRP A 12 14.20 -12.94 17.41
C TRP A 12 14.70 -14.07 16.52
N SER A 13 13.77 -14.86 15.99
CA SER A 13 14.11 -15.97 15.12
C SER A 13 14.10 -15.50 13.67
N GLU A 14 15.16 -15.82 12.92
CA GLU A 14 15.29 -15.51 11.49
C GLU A 14 15.23 -16.80 10.68
N GLU A 15 14.61 -16.76 9.51
CA GLU A 15 14.67 -17.80 8.49
C GLU A 15 15.05 -17.16 7.17
N GLN A 16 16.06 -17.74 6.52
CA GLN A 16 16.46 -17.36 5.17
C GLN A 16 16.08 -18.49 4.25
N VAL A 17 15.38 -18.16 3.19
CA VAL A 17 15.06 -19.12 2.13
C VAL A 17 15.93 -18.72 0.93
N SER A 18 16.67 -19.69 0.38
CA SER A 18 17.32 -19.49 -0.92
C SER A 18 16.24 -19.42 -1.99
N CYS A 19 16.26 -18.39 -2.81
CA CYS A 19 15.13 -18.01 -3.66
C CYS A 19 15.59 -17.71 -5.09
N GLU A 20 16.41 -18.58 -5.64
CA GLU A 20 16.79 -18.49 -7.04
C GLU A 20 15.55 -18.71 -7.93
N GLY A 21 15.23 -17.72 -8.75
CA GLY A 21 14.07 -17.76 -9.64
C GLY A 21 12.69 -17.56 -8.98
N MET A 22 12.62 -17.06 -7.74
CA MET A 22 11.35 -16.69 -7.12
C MET A 22 10.72 -15.49 -7.83
N GLU A 23 9.43 -15.60 -8.12
CA GLU A 23 8.63 -14.53 -8.74
C GLU A 23 7.56 -14.00 -7.77
N GLU A 24 7.04 -14.83 -6.86
CA GLU A 24 5.95 -14.44 -5.96
C GLU A 24 6.17 -14.81 -4.49
N VAL A 25 5.71 -13.92 -3.60
CA VAL A 25 5.64 -14.17 -2.15
C VAL A 25 4.21 -14.00 -1.65
N HIS A 26 3.65 -15.05 -1.06
CA HIS A 26 2.29 -15.08 -0.54
C HIS A 26 2.32 -15.04 0.99
N LEU A 27 1.69 -14.04 1.58
CA LEU A 27 1.78 -13.74 3.01
C LEU A 27 0.43 -13.92 3.73
N TRP A 28 0.39 -14.82 4.71
CA TRP A 28 -0.68 -14.91 5.70
C TRP A 28 -0.11 -14.56 7.07
N VAL A 29 -0.46 -13.40 7.60
CA VAL A 29 0.09 -12.89 8.86
C VAL A 29 -1.03 -12.60 9.85
N ASN A 30 -0.97 -13.22 11.02
CA ASN A 30 -1.81 -12.88 12.16
C ASN A 30 -1.01 -12.02 13.14
N GLY A 31 -0.90 -10.72 12.84
CA GLY A 31 -0.09 -9.75 13.56
C GLY A 31 0.41 -8.62 12.66
N PRO A 32 1.20 -7.68 13.19
CA PRO A 32 1.83 -6.62 12.39
C PRO A 32 2.84 -7.17 11.37
N LEU A 33 2.80 -6.64 10.15
CA LEU A 33 3.70 -6.99 9.05
C LEU A 33 4.49 -5.77 8.58
N LEU A 34 5.82 -5.88 8.62
CA LEU A 34 6.74 -4.97 7.92
C LEU A 34 7.32 -5.66 6.70
N LEU A 35 6.93 -5.21 5.51
CA LEU A 35 7.44 -5.68 4.23
C LEU A 35 8.49 -4.69 3.71
N ILE A 36 9.66 -5.19 3.34
CA ILE A 36 10.75 -4.37 2.79
C ILE A 36 11.24 -5.02 1.50
N GLY A 37 11.19 -4.30 0.39
CA GLY A 37 11.90 -4.72 -0.80
C GLY A 37 13.41 -4.56 -0.61
N ALA A 38 14.15 -5.58 -1.02
CA ALA A 38 15.60 -5.62 -0.97
C ALA A 38 16.17 -5.44 -2.38
N GLY A 39 17.44 -5.03 -2.46
CA GLY A 39 18.13 -4.87 -3.74
C GLY A 39 18.36 -6.18 -4.49
N ARG A 40 18.94 -6.07 -5.70
CA ARG A 40 19.29 -7.21 -6.54
C ARG A 40 20.18 -8.21 -5.82
N GLY A 41 19.94 -9.51 -6.06
CA GLY A 41 20.71 -10.60 -5.45
C GLY A 41 20.38 -10.89 -3.98
N ALA A 42 19.40 -10.20 -3.40
CA ALA A 42 18.93 -10.50 -2.05
C ALA A 42 18.14 -11.82 -2.01
N THR A 43 18.21 -12.50 -0.86
CA THR A 43 17.36 -13.66 -0.53
C THR A 43 16.12 -13.21 0.23
N LEU A 44 15.08 -14.06 0.24
CA LEU A 44 13.93 -13.84 1.12
C LEU A 44 14.36 -14.02 2.58
N ARG A 45 14.08 -13.03 3.41
CA ARG A 45 14.33 -13.11 4.86
C ARG A 45 13.03 -12.90 5.61
N VAL A 46 12.68 -13.87 6.45
CA VAL A 46 11.52 -13.80 7.34
C VAL A 46 12.02 -13.77 8.77
N ALA A 47 11.82 -12.66 9.46
CA ALA A 47 12.30 -12.47 10.83
C ALA A 47 11.15 -11.96 11.70
N GLY A 48 10.83 -12.68 12.78
CA GLY A 48 9.69 -12.31 13.62
C GLY A 48 9.62 -13.07 14.93
N LEU A 49 8.58 -12.77 15.69
CA LEU A 49 8.28 -13.40 16.97
C LEU A 49 6.98 -14.19 16.86
N GLY A 50 7.00 -15.44 17.31
CA GLY A 50 5.85 -16.34 17.28
C GLY A 50 6.01 -17.50 16.30
N LYS A 51 4.94 -18.27 16.12
CA LYS A 51 4.95 -19.44 15.24
C LYS A 51 5.08 -18.98 13.80
N ARG A 52 5.91 -19.67 13.02
CA ARG A 52 6.07 -19.43 11.59
C ARG A 52 6.06 -20.73 10.79
N ARG A 53 5.65 -20.64 9.54
CA ARG A 53 5.81 -21.69 8.53
C ARG A 53 6.14 -21.03 7.20
N VAL A 54 7.27 -21.42 6.62
CA VAL A 54 7.66 -21.00 5.28
C VAL A 54 7.71 -22.22 4.39
N LYS A 55 7.13 -22.12 3.18
CA LYS A 55 7.15 -23.19 2.18
C LYS A 55 7.51 -22.59 0.83
N ALA A 56 8.50 -23.17 0.16
CA ALA A 56 8.80 -22.89 -1.23
C ALA A 56 8.19 -23.97 -2.12
N ALA A 57 7.45 -23.56 -3.15
CA ALA A 57 6.85 -24.44 -4.14
C ALA A 57 7.02 -23.80 -5.53
N GLY A 58 7.97 -24.32 -6.32
CA GLY A 58 8.35 -23.71 -7.59
C GLY A 58 8.86 -22.28 -7.39
N LYS A 59 8.23 -21.32 -8.08
CA LYS A 59 8.60 -19.88 -8.03
C LYS A 59 7.84 -19.08 -6.98
N VAL A 60 7.02 -19.75 -6.17
CA VAL A 60 6.17 -19.14 -5.14
C VAL A 60 6.69 -19.52 -3.76
N VAL A 61 6.79 -18.53 -2.88
CA VAL A 61 7.04 -18.78 -1.45
C VAL A 61 5.84 -18.36 -0.61
N GLU A 62 5.30 -19.31 0.14
CA GLU A 62 4.26 -19.09 1.13
C GLU A 62 4.87 -18.83 2.50
N VAL A 63 4.48 -17.73 3.14
CA VAL A 63 4.83 -17.41 4.52
C VAL A 63 3.55 -17.34 5.35
N ARG A 64 3.45 -18.18 6.38
CA ARG A 64 2.41 -18.11 7.41
C ARG A 64 3.04 -17.71 8.74
N MET A 65 2.53 -16.65 9.35
CA MET A 65 3.05 -16.11 10.61
C MET A 65 1.93 -15.88 11.63
N TRP A 66 2.18 -16.23 12.90
CA TRP A 66 1.34 -15.90 14.04
C TRP A 66 2.14 -15.05 15.03
N GLY A 67 2.09 -13.73 14.84
CA GLY A 67 2.85 -12.73 15.58
C GLY A 67 3.47 -11.67 14.66
N PRO A 68 4.20 -10.69 15.22
CA PRO A 68 4.83 -9.63 14.45
C PRO A 68 5.97 -10.18 13.59
N VAL A 69 6.06 -9.71 12.35
CA VAL A 69 7.08 -10.18 11.39
C VAL A 69 7.56 -9.07 10.47
N GLN A 70 8.85 -9.14 10.17
CA GLN A 70 9.49 -8.44 9.08
C GLN A 70 9.80 -9.44 7.96
N VAL A 71 9.37 -9.13 6.75
CA VAL A 71 9.69 -9.89 5.54
C VAL A 71 10.50 -9.00 4.61
N LYS A 72 11.73 -9.39 4.31
CA LYS A 72 12.52 -8.78 3.25
C LYS A 72 12.37 -9.61 1.99
N VAL A 73 11.89 -9.00 0.91
CA VAL A 73 11.64 -9.66 -0.37
C VAL A 73 12.66 -9.21 -1.41
N PRO A 74 13.17 -10.12 -2.26
CA PRO A 74 14.06 -9.74 -3.35
C PRO A 74 13.43 -8.73 -4.33
N ALA A 75 14.28 -7.99 -5.02
CA ALA A 75 13.86 -7.04 -6.05
C ALA A 75 12.99 -7.73 -7.13
N GLY A 76 11.94 -7.03 -7.58
CA GLY A 76 11.06 -7.48 -8.66
C GLY A 76 10.00 -8.53 -8.28
N CYS A 77 10.06 -9.13 -7.08
CA CYS A 77 9.06 -10.11 -6.66
C CYS A 77 7.67 -9.47 -6.48
N LEU A 78 6.64 -10.09 -7.07
CA LEU A 78 5.25 -9.78 -6.75
C LEU A 78 4.95 -10.25 -5.32
N VAL A 79 4.42 -9.37 -4.49
CA VAL A 79 4.01 -9.72 -3.13
C VAL A 79 2.49 -9.70 -3.02
N ARG A 80 1.93 -10.83 -2.60
CA ARG A 80 0.51 -10.98 -2.28
C ARG A 80 0.33 -11.04 -0.77
N ALA A 81 -0.22 -9.98 -0.19
CA ALA A 81 -0.74 -9.98 1.18
C ALA A 81 -2.10 -10.68 1.21
N GLN A 82 -2.07 -12.01 1.14
CA GLN A 82 -3.25 -12.89 1.08
C GLN A 82 -4.21 -12.66 2.26
N ARG A 83 -3.65 -12.58 3.47
CA ARG A 83 -4.40 -12.15 4.65
C ARG A 83 -3.47 -11.55 5.69
N VAL A 84 -3.74 -10.34 6.13
CA VAL A 84 -3.01 -9.70 7.22
C VAL A 84 -4.00 -9.24 8.29
N ASN A 85 -3.93 -9.81 9.49
CA ASN A 85 -4.71 -9.39 10.65
C ASN A 85 -3.87 -8.48 11.53
N GLY A 86 -3.76 -7.22 11.13
CA GLY A 86 -2.93 -6.21 11.82
C GLY A 86 -2.46 -5.13 10.85
N PRO A 87 -1.65 -4.17 11.34
CA PRO A 87 -1.05 -3.14 10.51
C PRO A 87 -0.07 -3.72 9.49
N LEU A 88 -0.10 -3.19 8.27
CA LEU A 88 0.85 -3.49 7.21
C LEU A 88 1.65 -2.24 6.86
N THR A 89 2.99 -2.33 6.93
CA THR A 89 3.90 -1.30 6.41
C THR A 89 4.72 -1.89 5.27
N VAL A 90 4.78 -1.20 4.13
CA VAL A 90 5.57 -1.59 2.96
C VAL A 90 6.58 -0.50 2.62
N LYS A 91 7.84 -0.88 2.39
CA LYS A 91 8.91 0.03 2.00
C LYS A 91 9.75 -0.52 0.84
N HIS A 92 10.05 0.32 -0.15
CA HIS A 92 11.01 0.03 -1.23
C HIS A 92 10.70 -1.23 -2.04
N LEU A 93 9.42 -1.50 -2.29
CA LEU A 93 9.00 -2.69 -3.03
C LEU A 93 9.03 -2.41 -4.54
N GLU A 94 10.04 -2.97 -5.22
CA GLU A 94 10.19 -2.84 -6.67
C GLU A 94 9.22 -3.72 -7.49
N GLY A 95 8.69 -4.79 -6.88
CA GLY A 95 7.61 -5.57 -7.48
C GLY A 95 6.23 -5.02 -7.14
N ALA A 96 5.20 -5.53 -7.83
CA ALA A 96 3.82 -5.16 -7.53
C ALA A 96 3.38 -5.68 -6.14
N LEU A 97 2.45 -4.96 -5.52
CA LEU A 97 1.83 -5.31 -4.24
C LEU A 97 0.35 -5.61 -4.45
N HIS A 98 -0.09 -6.81 -4.10
CA HIS A 98 -1.51 -7.17 -4.09
C HIS A 98 -2.01 -7.32 -2.65
N LEU A 99 -3.03 -6.55 -2.28
CA LEU A 99 -3.63 -6.52 -0.95
C LEU A 99 -4.97 -7.27 -0.97
N GLU A 100 -4.96 -8.58 -0.86
CA GLU A 100 -6.20 -9.38 -0.97
C GLU A 100 -7.15 -9.10 0.21
N THR A 101 -6.66 -9.22 1.43
CA THR A 101 -7.41 -8.86 2.64
C THR A 101 -6.48 -8.37 3.74
N VAL A 102 -6.64 -7.13 4.17
CA VAL A 102 -5.92 -6.54 5.30
C VAL A 102 -6.91 -6.01 6.33
N ASN A 103 -6.94 -6.64 7.51
CA ASN A 103 -7.74 -6.21 8.65
C ASN A 103 -6.94 -5.26 9.54
N GLY A 104 -6.67 -4.06 9.02
CA GLY A 104 -5.88 -3.04 9.70
C GLY A 104 -5.46 -1.90 8.77
N PRO A 105 -4.74 -0.88 9.29
CA PRO A 105 -4.19 0.20 8.49
C PRO A 105 -3.05 -0.30 7.59
N VAL A 106 -2.93 0.30 6.41
CA VAL A 106 -1.86 0.03 5.44
C VAL A 106 -1.09 1.32 5.15
N THR A 107 0.24 1.26 5.27
CA THR A 107 1.13 2.33 4.84
C THR A 107 2.14 1.78 3.84
N GLY A 108 2.19 2.33 2.63
CA GLY A 108 3.14 1.97 1.59
C GLY A 108 4.00 3.16 1.17
N GLN A 109 5.29 2.91 0.95
CA GLN A 109 6.24 3.92 0.50
C GLN A 109 7.22 3.31 -0.51
N ASP A 110 7.44 3.99 -1.63
CA ASP A 110 8.31 3.51 -2.72
C ASP A 110 7.87 2.14 -3.22
N VAL A 111 6.66 2.08 -3.79
CA VAL A 111 6.03 0.84 -4.26
C VAL A 111 5.86 0.91 -5.78
N ALA A 112 6.06 -0.20 -6.49
CA ALA A 112 5.94 -0.20 -7.94
C ALA A 112 4.50 0.02 -8.41
N ALA A 113 3.58 -0.90 -8.12
CA ALA A 113 2.15 -0.77 -8.39
C ALA A 113 1.36 -1.47 -7.29
N VAL A 114 0.10 -1.08 -7.09
CA VAL A 114 -0.74 -1.62 -6.00
C VAL A 114 -2.10 -2.07 -6.54
N GLN A 115 -2.42 -3.34 -6.34
CA GLN A 115 -3.79 -3.86 -6.46
C GLN A 115 -4.41 -3.94 -5.06
N VAL A 116 -5.51 -3.25 -4.86
CA VAL A 116 -6.24 -3.16 -3.59
C VAL A 116 -7.46 -4.07 -3.65
N GLY A 117 -7.51 -5.04 -2.74
CA GLY A 117 -8.72 -5.81 -2.42
C GLY A 117 -9.35 -5.28 -1.14
N GLN A 118 -9.64 -6.15 -0.18
CA GLN A 118 -10.35 -5.75 1.03
C GLN A 118 -9.42 -5.17 2.10
N VAL A 119 -9.23 -3.85 2.10
CA VAL A 119 -8.53 -3.13 3.18
C VAL A 119 -9.55 -2.58 4.18
N ARG A 120 -9.55 -3.13 5.40
CA ARG A 120 -10.42 -2.73 6.52
C ARG A 120 -9.70 -1.76 7.46
N GLY A 121 -9.43 -0.57 6.95
CA GLY A 121 -8.78 0.51 7.69
C GLY A 121 -8.31 1.62 6.75
N PRO A 122 -7.58 2.61 7.27
CA PRO A 122 -6.94 3.63 6.46
C PRO A 122 -5.88 3.04 5.51
N LEU A 123 -5.78 3.60 4.30
CA LEU A 123 -4.75 3.28 3.32
C LEU A 123 -3.96 4.55 2.97
N MET A 124 -2.65 4.52 3.19
CA MET A 124 -1.74 5.61 2.83
C MET A 124 -0.65 5.07 1.91
N LEU A 125 -0.54 5.60 0.70
CA LEU A 125 0.51 5.22 -0.25
C LEU A 125 1.28 6.48 -0.69
N ARG A 126 2.61 6.38 -0.70
CA ARG A 126 3.51 7.46 -1.12
C ARG A 126 4.51 6.95 -2.14
N ARG A 127 4.75 7.72 -3.21
CA ARG A 127 5.73 7.41 -4.26
C ARG A 127 5.44 6.05 -4.90
N VAL A 128 4.28 5.98 -5.56
CA VAL A 128 3.85 4.80 -6.31
C VAL A 128 4.21 5.01 -7.78
N LYS A 129 5.08 4.16 -8.33
CA LYS A 129 5.61 4.33 -9.71
C LYS A 129 4.60 3.97 -10.81
N GLY A 130 3.57 3.22 -10.45
CA GLY A 130 2.57 2.67 -11.36
C GLY A 130 1.17 2.92 -10.83
N ALA A 131 0.23 2.08 -11.28
CA ALA A 131 -1.18 2.27 -10.97
C ALA A 131 -1.57 1.81 -9.55
N VAL A 132 -2.65 2.39 -9.04
CA VAL A 132 -3.38 1.94 -7.85
C VAL A 132 -4.78 1.55 -8.28
N LEU A 133 -5.07 0.25 -8.28
CA LEU A 133 -6.30 -0.31 -8.86
C LEU A 133 -7.06 -1.14 -7.83
N GLY A 134 -8.40 -1.22 -7.92
CA GLY A 134 -9.21 -2.22 -7.20
C GLY A 134 -10.29 -1.65 -6.29
N GLU A 135 -10.43 -2.14 -5.06
CA GLU A 135 -11.48 -1.70 -4.14
C GLU A 135 -11.09 -0.47 -3.30
N GLY A 136 -12.06 0.40 -3.02
CA GLY A 136 -11.91 1.48 -2.05
C GLY A 136 -11.75 0.95 -0.62
N PRO A 137 -10.80 1.48 0.18
CA PRO A 137 -10.61 1.05 1.55
C PRO A 137 -11.81 1.40 2.43
N ARG A 138 -12.03 0.60 3.48
CA ARG A 138 -12.98 0.92 4.56
C ARG A 138 -12.36 1.87 5.58
N GLY A 139 -11.99 3.06 5.10
CA GLY A 139 -11.38 4.12 5.87
C GLY A 139 -10.89 5.23 4.96
N PRO A 140 -10.18 6.23 5.51
CA PRO A 140 -9.55 7.28 4.72
C PRO A 140 -8.51 6.74 3.74
N LEU A 141 -8.38 7.40 2.59
CA LEU A 141 -7.37 7.12 1.57
C LEU A 141 -6.48 8.35 1.38
N THR A 142 -5.17 8.16 1.49
CA THR A 142 -4.17 9.16 1.14
C THR A 142 -3.25 8.60 0.06
N LEU A 143 -3.16 9.27 -1.08
CA LEU A 143 -2.22 8.96 -2.15
C LEU A 143 -1.35 10.19 -2.42
N GLU A 144 -0.03 10.00 -2.37
CA GLU A 144 0.95 11.06 -2.62
C GLU A 144 1.97 10.57 -3.65
N ASP A 145 2.21 11.37 -4.70
CA ASP A 145 3.19 11.07 -5.76
C ASP A 145 2.90 9.70 -6.42
N VAL A 146 1.78 9.64 -7.13
CA VAL A 146 1.37 8.44 -7.91
C VAL A 146 1.58 8.74 -9.38
N GLN A 147 2.43 7.96 -10.03
CA GLN A 147 2.79 8.17 -11.43
C GLN A 147 1.81 7.48 -12.41
N GLY A 148 1.13 6.42 -11.97
CA GLY A 148 0.12 5.73 -12.77
C GLY A 148 -1.31 6.19 -12.51
N GLU A 149 -2.26 5.49 -13.12
CA GLU A 149 -3.69 5.72 -12.90
C GLU A 149 -4.16 5.26 -11.52
N VAL A 150 -5.23 5.87 -11.03
CA VAL A 150 -5.93 5.49 -9.80
C VAL A 150 -7.37 5.15 -10.16
N ARG A 151 -7.74 3.87 -10.10
CA ARG A 151 -9.12 3.43 -10.37
C ARG A 151 -9.64 2.55 -9.26
N LEU A 152 -10.74 2.97 -8.62
CA LEU A 152 -11.35 2.20 -7.55
C LEU A 152 -12.81 1.86 -7.87
N ASP A 153 -13.10 0.57 -7.94
CA ASP A 153 -14.40 0.01 -8.32
C ASP A 153 -15.45 0.13 -7.21
N SER A 154 -15.00 0.33 -5.97
CA SER A 154 -15.86 0.54 -4.81
C SER A 154 -15.53 1.84 -4.08
N PRO A 155 -16.51 2.47 -3.40
CA PRO A 155 -16.27 3.76 -2.79
C PRO A 155 -15.27 3.71 -1.63
N VAL A 156 -14.39 4.70 -1.56
CA VAL A 156 -13.61 5.02 -0.36
C VAL A 156 -14.58 5.38 0.77
N ARG A 157 -14.51 4.68 1.91
CA ARG A 157 -15.39 4.95 3.07
C ARG A 157 -14.70 5.84 4.10
N GLY A 158 -14.56 7.11 3.74
CA GLY A 158 -13.88 8.11 4.56
C GLY A 158 -13.41 9.28 3.71
N ALA A 159 -12.52 10.09 4.27
CA ALA A 159 -11.91 11.19 3.55
C ALA A 159 -10.89 10.71 2.52
N LEU A 160 -10.77 11.44 1.41
CA LEU A 160 -9.76 11.25 0.38
C LEU A 160 -8.79 12.43 0.37
N ASP A 161 -7.49 12.15 0.34
CA ASP A 161 -6.44 13.16 0.07
C ASP A 161 -5.54 12.66 -1.07
N LEU A 162 -5.64 13.32 -2.23
CA LEU A 162 -4.82 13.06 -3.41
C LEU A 162 -3.81 14.19 -3.58
N ARG A 163 -2.53 13.84 -3.65
CA ARG A 163 -1.43 14.80 -3.82
C ARG A 163 -0.54 14.35 -4.97
N GLN A 164 -0.40 15.16 -6.01
CA GLN A 164 0.49 14.87 -7.15
C GLN A 164 0.21 13.49 -7.78
N VAL A 165 -0.97 13.33 -8.39
CA VAL A 165 -1.33 12.12 -9.14
C VAL A 165 -1.23 12.44 -10.63
N ALA A 166 -0.33 11.77 -11.34
CA ALA A 166 -0.02 12.08 -12.73
C ALA A 166 -0.98 11.41 -13.74
N GLY A 167 -1.44 10.19 -13.43
CA GLY A 167 -2.32 9.40 -14.30
C GLY A 167 -3.80 9.64 -14.04
N ASP A 168 -4.66 9.07 -14.90
CA ASP A 168 -6.12 9.21 -14.79
C ASP A 168 -6.65 8.77 -13.41
N VAL A 169 -7.72 9.42 -12.96
CA VAL A 169 -8.36 9.09 -11.69
C VAL A 169 -9.84 8.81 -11.91
N ASP A 170 -10.33 7.66 -11.46
CA ASP A 170 -11.76 7.29 -11.48
C ASP A 170 -12.12 6.59 -10.17
N LEU A 171 -12.82 7.29 -9.26
CA LEU A 171 -13.24 6.73 -7.99
C LEU A 171 -14.44 7.47 -7.38
N THR A 172 -15.06 6.83 -6.39
CA THR A 172 -16.13 7.39 -5.57
C THR A 172 -15.69 7.52 -4.11
N VAL A 173 -16.11 8.59 -3.44
CA VAL A 173 -15.77 8.91 -2.05
C VAL A 173 -17.04 9.14 -1.24
N ARG A 174 -17.23 8.34 -0.19
CA ARG A 174 -18.27 8.56 0.83
C ARG A 174 -17.73 9.42 1.96
N GLY A 175 -17.50 10.69 1.66
CA GLY A 175 -16.87 11.66 2.56
C GLY A 175 -16.31 12.85 1.79
N ASN A 176 -15.43 13.62 2.43
CA ASN A 176 -14.78 14.78 1.82
C ASN A 176 -13.57 14.34 1.00
N ALA A 177 -13.25 15.08 -0.04
CA ALA A 177 -12.09 14.86 -0.90
C ALA A 177 -11.23 16.12 -1.01
N ARG A 178 -9.93 15.93 -1.08
CA ARG A 178 -8.95 16.97 -1.37
C ARG A 178 -8.06 16.53 -2.52
N TRP A 179 -7.84 17.44 -3.45
CA TRP A 179 -6.82 17.34 -4.50
C TRP A 179 -5.78 18.43 -4.29
N VAL A 180 -4.50 18.07 -4.36
CA VAL A 180 -3.39 19.03 -4.33
C VAL A 180 -2.37 18.70 -5.40
N GLY A 181 -2.22 19.60 -6.36
CA GLY A 181 -1.20 19.47 -7.40
C GLY A 181 -1.71 19.76 -8.80
N PRO A 182 -0.81 19.75 -9.79
CA PRO A 182 -1.17 19.96 -11.17
C PRO A 182 -2.04 18.81 -11.70
N LEU A 183 -2.74 19.10 -12.78
CA LEU A 183 -3.32 18.08 -13.65
C LEU A 183 -2.39 17.93 -14.86
N SER A 184 -2.04 16.69 -15.22
CA SER A 184 -1.21 16.44 -16.41
C SER A 184 -2.00 16.74 -17.69
N PRO A 185 -1.37 17.22 -18.78
CA PRO A 185 -2.04 17.40 -20.06
C PRO A 185 -2.73 16.12 -20.53
N GLY A 186 -4.03 16.19 -20.84
CA GLY A 186 -4.84 15.05 -21.27
C GLY A 186 -5.31 14.12 -20.14
N GLN A 187 -4.94 14.38 -18.88
CA GLN A 187 -5.40 13.60 -17.73
C GLN A 187 -6.92 13.76 -17.55
N THR A 188 -7.59 12.64 -17.33
CA THR A 188 -9.01 12.62 -16.97
C THR A 188 -9.18 12.31 -15.49
N VAL A 189 -9.81 13.22 -14.75
CA VAL A 189 -10.15 13.04 -13.33
C VAL A 189 -11.67 12.99 -13.18
N ARG A 190 -12.18 11.83 -12.79
CA ARG A 190 -13.58 11.57 -12.44
C ARG A 190 -13.67 11.25 -10.96
N LEU A 191 -14.15 12.23 -10.19
CA LEU A 191 -14.38 12.09 -8.76
C LEU A 191 -15.87 12.24 -8.49
N LYS A 192 -16.47 11.23 -7.85
CA LYS A 192 -17.81 11.33 -7.25
C LYS A 192 -17.61 11.46 -5.75
N VAL A 193 -18.03 12.58 -5.18
CA VAL A 193 -17.78 12.92 -3.77
C VAL A 193 -19.12 13.21 -3.12
N ASP A 194 -19.45 12.48 -2.06
CA ASP A 194 -20.70 12.68 -1.32
C ASP A 194 -20.65 13.93 -0.41
N GLY A 195 -19.44 14.37 -0.02
CA GLY A 195 -19.19 15.58 0.78
C GLY A 195 -18.45 16.67 0.01
N ASP A 196 -17.62 17.44 0.72
CA ASP A 196 -16.92 18.58 0.14
C ASP A 196 -15.73 18.14 -0.73
N LEU A 197 -15.54 18.79 -1.88
CA LEU A 197 -14.34 18.66 -2.70
C LEU A 197 -13.53 19.95 -2.66
N ARG A 198 -12.28 19.88 -2.15
CA ARG A 198 -11.31 20.98 -2.21
C ARG A 198 -10.25 20.71 -3.26
N LEU A 199 -10.17 21.56 -4.27
CA LEU A 199 -9.12 21.53 -5.30
C LEU A 199 -8.07 22.60 -4.99
N VAL A 200 -6.80 22.22 -4.91
CA VAL A 200 -5.67 23.14 -4.76
C VAL A 200 -4.74 22.94 -5.95
N LEU A 201 -4.86 23.84 -6.92
CA LEU A 201 -4.15 23.79 -8.20
C LEU A 201 -3.05 24.88 -8.24
N PRO A 202 -1.94 24.66 -8.97
CA PRO A 202 -0.97 25.71 -9.28
C PRO A 202 -1.63 26.92 -9.98
N GLU A 203 -1.08 28.12 -9.79
CA GLU A 203 -1.62 29.38 -10.34
C GLU A 203 -1.74 29.36 -11.87
N GLU A 204 -0.77 28.74 -12.56
CA GLU A 204 -0.71 28.67 -14.03
C GLU A 204 -1.46 27.44 -14.61
N SER A 205 -2.44 26.89 -13.88
CA SER A 205 -3.17 25.71 -14.33
C SER A 205 -4.18 26.04 -15.44
N ASP A 206 -3.97 25.52 -16.65
CA ASP A 206 -4.98 25.53 -17.72
C ASP A 206 -5.86 24.28 -17.61
N VAL A 207 -7.01 24.42 -16.93
CA VAL A 207 -7.89 23.30 -16.59
C VAL A 207 -9.34 23.59 -16.94
N ARG A 208 -10.05 22.57 -17.41
CA ARG A 208 -11.51 22.60 -17.57
C ARG A 208 -12.16 21.77 -16.47
N ILE A 209 -12.92 22.42 -15.60
CA ILE A 209 -13.69 21.76 -14.56
C ILE A 209 -15.15 21.68 -15.01
N VAL A 210 -15.70 20.46 -15.00
CA VAL A 210 -17.14 20.21 -15.21
C VAL A 210 -17.67 19.53 -13.96
N ALA A 211 -18.45 20.25 -13.17
CA ALA A 211 -19.01 19.74 -11.93
C ALA A 211 -20.55 19.71 -12.00
N ARG A 212 -21.15 18.67 -11.41
CA ARG A 212 -22.56 18.66 -11.02
C ARG A 212 -22.59 18.64 -9.50
N VAL A 213 -23.01 19.74 -8.92
CA VAL A 213 -23.01 19.92 -7.46
C VAL A 213 -24.46 19.91 -6.99
N GLN A 214 -24.77 19.08 -5.99
CA GLN A 214 -26.10 19.07 -5.35
C GLN A 214 -26.20 20.09 -4.21
N GLY A 215 -25.07 20.54 -3.67
CA GLY A 215 -24.95 21.61 -2.67
C GLY A 215 -24.27 22.86 -3.22
N ASP A 216 -23.54 23.55 -2.35
CA ASP A 216 -22.91 24.84 -2.68
C ASP A 216 -21.55 24.68 -3.37
N LEU A 217 -21.27 25.63 -4.27
CA LEU A 217 -19.96 25.78 -4.91
C LEU A 217 -19.33 27.08 -4.40
N HIS A 218 -18.18 26.97 -3.75
CA HIS A 218 -17.32 28.10 -3.38
C HIS A 218 -16.08 28.09 -4.27
N ALA A 219 -15.85 29.18 -5.01
CA ALA A 219 -14.73 29.36 -5.93
C ALA A 219 -13.79 30.47 -5.42
#